data_AF-A0A971SF78-F1
#
_entry.id   AF-A0A971SF78-F1
#
_cell.length_a   1.000
_cell.length_b   1.000
_cell.length_c   1.000
_cell.angle_alpha   90.00
_cell.angle_beta   90.00
_cell.angle_gamma   90.00
#
_symmetry.space_group_name_H-M   'P 1'
#
loop_
_entity.id
_entity.type
_entity.pdbx_description
1 polymer ?
#
loop_
_entity_poly.entity_id
_entity_poly.type
_entity_poly.pdbx_seq_one_letter_code
_entity_poly.pdbx_strand_id
1 'polypeptide(L)'
;MNLRLINYTPWSKVLLGILILVPLLYYKPSQKIIELIRNYPDFLRGFLGLVFTALIALILNDSGIVTVATMLLFGGVLLLLISFEELNKRSA
;
A
#
# COMPACT_ATOMS: atom_id res chain seq x y z
N MET A 1 -13.14 15.39 10.85
CA MET A 1 -12.35 16.29 9.97
C MET A 1 -12.04 15.66 8.61
N ASN A 2 -11.61 14.38 8.55
CA ASN A 2 -11.47 13.62 7.29
C ASN A 2 -12.70 13.66 6.37
N LEU A 3 -13.92 13.51 6.89
CA LEU A 3 -15.16 13.50 6.09
C LEU A 3 -15.36 14.76 5.23
N ARG A 4 -14.86 15.93 5.67
CA ARG A 4 -14.91 17.15 4.85
C ARG A 4 -13.92 17.01 3.69
N LEU A 5 -12.66 16.66 3.96
CA LEU A 5 -11.64 16.47 2.93
C LEU A 5 -12.00 15.40 1.89
N ILE A 6 -12.63 14.28 2.31
CA ILE A 6 -13.13 13.24 1.40
C ILE A 6 -14.09 13.81 0.35
N ASN A 7 -14.93 14.76 0.75
CA ASN A 7 -15.93 15.37 -0.13
C ASN A 7 -15.39 16.52 -0.98
N TYR A 8 -14.35 17.22 -0.53
CA TYR A 8 -13.82 18.39 -1.25
C TYR A 8 -12.75 18.07 -2.29
N THR A 9 -11.94 17.02 -2.11
CA THR A 9 -10.85 16.72 -3.04
C THR A 9 -11.05 15.37 -3.76
N PRO A 10 -11.07 15.35 -5.10
CA PRO A 10 -11.12 14.10 -5.88
C PRO A 10 -10.01 13.11 -5.48
N TRP A 11 -8.85 13.64 -5.10
CA TRP A 11 -7.70 12.87 -4.63
C TRP A 11 -7.99 11.99 -3.41
N SER A 12 -8.86 12.41 -2.50
CA SER A 12 -9.25 11.59 -1.35
C SER A 12 -10.01 10.33 -1.78
N LYS A 13 -10.86 10.44 -2.82
CA LYS A 13 -11.61 9.29 -3.37
C LYS A 13 -10.68 8.32 -4.09
N VAL A 14 -9.70 8.84 -4.84
CA VAL A 14 -8.66 8.02 -5.48
C VAL A 14 -7.85 7.25 -4.43
N LEU A 15 -7.43 7.92 -3.35
CA LEU A 15 -6.71 7.28 -2.25
C LEU A 15 -7.51 6.14 -1.61
N LEU A 16 -8.80 6.39 -1.33
CA LEU A 16 -9.70 5.35 -0.80
C LEU A 16 -9.88 4.19 -1.79
N GLY A 17 -9.97 4.49 -3.09
CA GLY A 17 -9.98 3.47 -4.13
C GLY A 17 -8.73 2.59 -4.11
N ILE A 18 -7.55 3.20 -3.98
CA ILE A 18 -6.27 2.47 -3.87
C ILE A 18 -6.25 1.60 -2.59
N LEU A 19 -6.67 2.15 -1.45
CA LEU A 19 -6.77 1.42 -0.18
C LEU A 19 -7.65 0.16 -0.28
N ILE A 20 -8.72 0.20 -1.09
CA ILE A 20 -9.64 -0.92 -1.28
C ILE A 20 -9.11 -1.89 -2.35
N LEU A 21 -8.56 -1.38 -3.45
CA LEU A 21 -8.05 -2.17 -4.56
C LEU A 21 -6.81 -2.99 -4.18
N VAL A 22 -5.92 -2.44 -3.37
CA VAL A 22 -4.68 -3.12 -2.97
C VAL A 22 -5.00 -4.46 -2.28
N PRO A 23 -5.84 -4.54 -1.24
CA PRO A 23 -6.28 -5.82 -0.66
C PRO A 23 -6.96 -6.75 -1.66
N LEU A 24 -7.82 -6.23 -2.55
CA LEU A 24 -8.53 -7.04 -3.54
C LEU A 24 -7.56 -7.74 -4.53
N LEU A 25 -6.47 -7.08 -4.91
CA LEU A 25 -5.43 -7.66 -5.76
C LEU A 25 -4.75 -8.88 -5.11
N TYR A 26 -4.76 -8.97 -3.77
CA TYR A 26 -4.22 -10.10 -3.03
C TYR A 26 -5.24 -11.23 -2.81
N TYR A 27 -6.50 -11.10 -3.23
CA TYR A 27 -7.50 -12.18 -3.08
C TYR A 27 -7.18 -13.42 -3.94
N LYS A 28 -6.55 -13.20 -5.11
CA LYS A 28 -6.02 -14.28 -5.96
C LYS A 28 -4.63 -13.89 -6.45
N PRO A 29 -3.59 -14.05 -5.61
CA PRO A 29 -2.26 -13.56 -5.94
C PRO A 29 -1.74 -14.32 -7.16
N SER A 30 -1.18 -13.58 -8.12
CA SER A 30 -0.47 -14.20 -9.23
C SER A 30 0.77 -14.95 -8.73
N GLN A 31 1.27 -15.91 -9.52
CA GLN A 31 2.49 -16.65 -9.16
C GLN A 31 3.67 -15.72 -8.84
N LYS A 32 3.77 -14.58 -9.54
CA LYS A 32 4.79 -13.55 -9.28
C LYS A 32 4.69 -12.95 -7.88
N ILE A 33 3.47 -12.70 -7.40
CA ILE A 33 3.23 -12.20 -6.05
C ILE A 33 3.62 -13.26 -5.03
N ILE A 34 3.29 -14.53 -5.28
CA ILE A 34 3.66 -15.65 -4.41
C ILE A 34 5.19 -15.79 -4.30
N GLU A 35 5.91 -15.66 -5.40
CA GLU A 35 7.38 -15.68 -5.44
C GLU A 35 7.97 -14.48 -4.67
N LEU A 36 7.42 -13.28 -4.86
CA LEU A 36 7.84 -12.09 -4.13
C LEU A 36 7.67 -12.26 -2.61
N ILE A 37 6.53 -12.81 -2.19
CA ILE A 37 6.22 -13.12 -0.80
C ILE A 37 7.24 -14.10 -0.21
N ARG A 38 7.67 -15.10 -1.00
CA ARG A 38 8.64 -16.10 -0.57
C ARG A 38 10.06 -15.56 -0.52
N ASN A 39 10.44 -14.68 -1.45
CA ASN A 39 11.79 -14.13 -1.58
C ASN A 39 12.02 -12.98 -0.60
N TYR A 40 10.98 -12.23 -0.21
CA TYR A 40 11.08 -11.07 0.68
C TYR A 40 10.04 -11.11 1.82
N PRO A 41 10.08 -12.11 2.71
CA PRO A 41 9.07 -12.30 3.75
C PRO A 41 9.02 -11.16 4.77
N ASP A 42 10.17 -10.58 5.14
CA ASP A 42 10.22 -9.49 6.12
C ASP A 42 9.69 -8.17 5.56
N PHE A 43 9.95 -7.92 4.27
CA PHE A 43 9.34 -6.80 3.58
C PHE A 43 7.81 -6.92 3.57
N LEU A 44 7.27 -8.10 3.27
CA LEU A 44 5.84 -8.32 3.26
C LEU A 44 5.22 -8.07 4.65
N ARG A 45 5.87 -8.54 5.71
CA ARG A 45 5.45 -8.26 7.09
C ARG A 45 5.42 -6.77 7.39
N GLY A 46 6.47 -6.04 7.00
CA GLY A 46 6.55 -4.59 7.15
C GLY A 46 5.47 -3.86 6.34
N PHE A 47 5.23 -4.29 5.10
CA PHE A 47 4.20 -3.72 4.23
C PHE A 47 2.79 -3.94 4.79
N LEU A 48 2.48 -5.14 5.29
CA LEU A 48 1.21 -5.43 5.97
C LEU A 48 1.05 -4.59 7.25
N GLY A 49 2.12 -4.43 8.03
CA GLY A 49 2.13 -3.54 9.19
C GLY A 49 1.85 -2.07 8.82
N LEU A 50 2.42 -1.59 7.72
CA LEU A 50 2.17 -0.25 7.17
C LEU A 50 0.70 -0.10 6.75
N VAL A 51 0.13 -1.06 6.03
CA VAL A 51 -1.29 -1.03 5.62
C VAL A 51 -2.21 -1.04 6.85
N PHE A 52 -1.94 -1.89 7.84
CA PHE A 52 -2.72 -1.94 9.06
C PHE A 52 -2.65 -0.63 9.85
N THR A 53 -1.45 -0.05 9.97
CA THR A 53 -1.24 1.24 10.62
C THR A 53 -1.93 2.36 9.85
N ALA A 54 -1.93 2.32 8.51
CA ALA A 54 -2.63 3.27 7.67
C ALA A 54 -4.16 3.22 7.90
N LEU A 55 -4.75 2.03 8.04
CA LEU A 55 -6.16 1.89 8.38
C LEU A 55 -6.48 2.50 9.75
N ILE A 56 -5.64 2.26 10.75
CA ILE A 56 -5.78 2.86 12.09
C ILE A 56 -5.65 4.39 12.00
N ALA A 57 -4.63 4.89 11.30
CA ALA A 57 -4.38 6.32 11.11
C ALA A 57 -5.54 7.01 10.38
N LEU A 58 -6.18 6.34 9.42
CA LEU A 58 -7.35 6.90 8.72
C LEU A 58 -8.50 7.21 9.69
N ILE A 59 -8.69 6.37 10.71
CA ILE A 59 -9.78 6.47 11.68
C ILE A 59 -9.41 7.42 12.81
N LEU A 60 -8.20 7.29 13.37
CA LEU A 60 -7.79 7.97 14.59
C LEU A 60 -7.10 9.32 14.34
N ASN A 61 -6.60 9.59 13.13
CA ASN A 61 -5.88 10.82 12.82
C ASN A 61 -6.82 11.89 12.24
N ASP A 62 -6.70 13.09 12.81
CA ASP A 62 -7.40 14.30 12.40
C ASP A 62 -7.24 14.65 10.91
N SER A 63 -6.06 14.37 10.36
CA SER A 63 -5.71 14.50 8.95
C SER A 63 -5.38 13.14 8.31
N GLY A 64 -6.11 12.09 8.74
CA GLY A 64 -5.86 10.71 8.36
C GLY A 64 -5.73 10.44 6.85
N ILE A 65 -6.45 11.15 5.98
CA ILE A 65 -6.25 11.01 4.51
C ILE A 65 -4.82 11.37 4.11
N VAL A 66 -4.27 12.47 4.62
CA VAL A 66 -2.91 12.93 4.31
C VAL A 66 -1.88 11.99 4.91
N THR A 67 -2.11 11.52 6.15
CA THR A 67 -1.26 10.53 6.81
C THR A 67 -1.20 9.22 6.03
N VAL A 68 -2.35 8.73 5.56
CA VAL A 68 -2.39 7.51 4.77
C VAL A 68 -1.78 7.70 3.39
N ALA A 69 -2.00 8.84 2.73
CA ALA A 69 -1.36 9.15 1.45
C ALA A 69 0.16 9.11 1.56
N THR A 70 0.73 9.70 2.60
CA THR A 70 2.19 9.71 2.84
C THR A 70 2.72 8.30 3.18
N MET A 71 2.01 7.55 4.02
CA MET A 71 2.37 6.15 4.32
C MET A 71 2.35 5.27 3.06
N LEU A 72 1.29 5.34 2.26
CA LEU A 72 1.15 4.53 1.05
C LEU A 72 2.11 4.96 -0.07
N LEU A 73 2.45 6.25 -0.18
CA LEU A 73 3.52 6.71 -1.07
C LEU A 73 4.84 6.04 -0.72
N PHE A 74 5.23 6.08 0.56
CA PHE A 74 6.47 5.44 1.01
C PHE A 74 6.44 3.92 0.80
N GLY A 75 5.36 3.25 1.20
CA GLY A 75 5.20 1.80 1.01
C GLY A 75 5.19 1.38 -0.47
N GLY A 76 4.56 2.19 -1.33
CA GLY A 76 4.52 1.97 -2.77
C GLY A 76 5.89 2.10 -3.43
N VAL A 77 6.70 3.07 -3.03
CA VAL A 77 8.09 3.21 -3.52
C VAL A 77 8.93 2.00 -3.12
N LEU A 78 8.83 1.53 -1.86
CA LEU A 78 9.54 0.33 -1.43
C LEU A 78 9.10 -0.93 -2.19
N LEU A 79 7.80 -1.10 -2.43
CA LEU A 79 7.27 -2.17 -3.28
C LEU A 79 7.89 -2.15 -4.68
N LEU A 80 7.97 -0.97 -5.30
CA LEU A 80 8.57 -0.81 -6.63
C LEU A 80 10.04 -1.20 -6.64
N LEU A 81 10.82 -0.73 -5.64
CA LEU A 81 12.25 -1.05 -5.55
C LEU A 81 12.49 -2.56 -5.47
N ILE A 82 11.75 -3.27 -4.62
CA ILE A 82 11.90 -4.73 -4.48
C ILE A 82 11.41 -5.45 -5.73
N SER A 83 10.34 -4.95 -6.35
CA SER A 83 9.88 -5.50 -7.63
C SER A 83 10.94 -5.35 -8.72
N PHE A 84 11.65 -4.22 -8.78
CA PHE A 84 12.77 -4.03 -9.71
C PHE A 84 13.94 -4.96 -9.39
N GLU A 85 14.29 -5.13 -8.12
CA GLU A 85 15.35 -6.06 -7.73
C GLU A 85 15.02 -7.50 -8.12
N GLU A 86 13.77 -7.92 -7.90
CA GLU A 86 13.27 -9.24 -8.29
C GLU A 86 13.27 -9.43 -9.81
N LEU A 87 12.91 -8.40 -10.59
CA LEU A 87 12.98 -8.44 -12.06
C LEU A 87 14.43 -8.54 -12.56
N ASN A 88 15.35 -7.82 -11.92
CA ASN A 88 16.76 -7.84 -12.28
C ASN A 88 17.40 -9.21 -11.98
N LYS A 89 17.06 -9.83 -10.84
CA LYS A 89 17.49 -11.20 -10.49
C LYS A 89 17.05 -12.26 -11.50
N ARG A 90 15.92 -12.05 -12.19
CA ARG A 90 15.41 -12.99 -13.22
C ARG A 90 16.04 -12.81 -14.60
N SER A 91 16.68 -11.66 -14.82
CA SER A 91 17.29 -11.30 -16.11
C SER A 91 18.80 -11.61 -16.15
N ALA A 92 19.38 -12.00 -15.01
CA ALA A 92 20.74 -12.49 -14.83
C ALA A 92 20.76 -14.03 -14.84
#